data_AF-A0A7Y4W9C7-F1
#
_entry.id   AF-A0A7Y4W9C7-F1
#
_cell.length_a   1.000
_cell.length_b   1.000
_cell.length_c   1.000
_cell.angle_alpha   90.00
_cell.angle_beta   90.00
_cell.angle_gamma   90.00
#
_symmetry.space_group_name_H-M   'P 1'
#
loop_
_entity.id
_entity.type
_entity.pdbx_description
1 polymer ?
#
loop_
_entity_poly.entity_id
_entity_poly.type
_entity_poly.pdbx_seq_one_letter_code
_entity_poly.pdbx_strand_id
1 'polypeptide(L)'
;MNTHAALELKGFGVAYGQRVVLDGITLSLLPKGVDVLMGPVKSGKSTLLRTLAGLYEGHALHRRWGEMQMQGEPLSARHLPRLVQQHASVFDQTLMQVLLEPIRKTQQKSSAEWQQLGLQWLSENGLGEFGTQAHTPLLQCPIRVQRSVLILSQVMLHPAILLVDEPTYGLSDTDAQWMVDWLKSIAHRCKLWVALHNQMQAKRLADSIVLIGGGRVVAHQKCEEFFQRPANEWVAQFIRTGSLSLPSLGAKAEDLADDAHAPPPLSEAAKVTICDFASASSCIAPPVASAPCMPVIPVVETPKTWVSGEAVNRRQNTPPQLSADMENRSSKEECRNDNVELPIVVDHRARVVLPETSRDGVELASGIGEMIFRDASAPRGFHWIVPGKLAGCPAPGVSAPIDYDLNLLARTGITKLITLTETDLDQEALQRAGMSNLHMPIFDREAPSVAQTHMLLVRMQRMIEAGEILAVHCKAGLGRTGTILAAWMIREGGLSAESSMERLRRIERGFIQSESQEKFLHEYESDLTSRLL
;
A
#
# COMPACT_ATOMS: atom_id res chain seq x y z
N MET A 1 10.26 31.53 28.49
CA MET A 1 9.25 30.52 28.12
C MET A 1 9.36 30.33 26.62
N ASN A 2 9.61 29.12 26.12
CA ASN A 2 9.75 28.91 24.68
C ASN A 2 8.41 29.19 23.97
N THR A 3 8.42 30.19 23.09
CA THR A 3 7.28 30.68 22.31
C THR A 3 7.07 29.94 21.00
N HIS A 4 7.88 28.92 20.70
CA HIS A 4 7.79 28.11 19.49
C HIS A 4 6.43 27.39 19.41
N ALA A 5 5.87 27.33 18.21
CA ALA A 5 4.62 26.62 17.95
C ALA A 5 4.75 25.11 18.22
N ALA A 6 3.64 24.45 18.56
CA ALA A 6 3.57 23.00 18.65
C ALA A 6 3.83 22.36 17.28
N LEU A 7 3.22 22.93 16.23
CA LEU A 7 3.33 22.53 14.84
C LEU A 7 3.37 23.77 13.96
N GLU A 8 4.31 23.82 13.02
CA GLU A 8 4.29 24.74 11.88
C GLU A 8 4.23 23.94 10.58
N LEU A 9 3.34 24.37 9.68
CA LEU A 9 3.26 23.92 8.30
C LEU A 9 3.50 25.13 7.40
N LYS A 10 4.36 25.01 6.38
CA LYS A 10 4.65 26.08 5.42
C LYS A 10 4.59 25.54 4.00
N GLY A 11 3.62 26.02 3.22
CA GLY A 11 3.39 25.54 1.85
C GLY A 11 3.08 24.05 1.76
N PHE A 12 2.57 23.44 2.83
CA PHE A 12 2.36 21.99 2.92
C PHE A 12 1.27 21.52 1.97
N GLY A 13 1.45 20.35 1.37
CA GLY A 13 0.43 19.74 0.53
C GLY A 13 0.56 18.23 0.43
N VAL A 14 -0.49 17.60 -0.09
CA VAL A 14 -0.66 16.15 -0.18
C VAL A 14 -1.35 15.79 -1.49
N ALA A 15 -0.84 14.77 -2.17
CA ALA A 15 -1.45 14.17 -3.35
C ALA A 15 -1.53 12.63 -3.22
N TYR A 16 -2.52 12.05 -3.91
CA TYR A 16 -2.63 10.62 -4.16
C TYR A 16 -2.58 10.37 -5.67
N GLY A 17 -1.47 9.82 -6.16
CA GLY A 17 -1.18 9.83 -7.60
C GLY A 17 -1.24 11.26 -8.14
N GLN A 18 -1.89 11.45 -9.29
CA GLN A 18 -2.07 12.78 -9.88
C GLN A 18 -3.12 13.65 -9.15
N ARG A 19 -3.88 13.11 -8.18
CA ARG A 19 -4.93 13.84 -7.48
C ARG A 19 -4.36 14.61 -6.29
N VAL A 20 -4.24 15.93 -6.43
CA VAL A 20 -3.95 16.83 -5.31
C VAL A 20 -5.17 16.90 -4.36
N VAL A 21 -4.93 16.72 -3.06
CA VAL A 21 -5.95 16.82 -2.00
C VAL A 21 -5.77 18.09 -1.18
N LEU A 22 -4.52 18.45 -0.88
CA LEU A 22 -4.13 19.60 -0.08
C LEU A 22 -3.00 20.34 -0.80
N ASP A 23 -3.04 21.68 -0.81
CA ASP A 23 -2.00 22.49 -1.44
C ASP A 23 -1.84 23.86 -0.75
N GLY A 24 -0.60 24.26 -0.47
CA GLY A 24 -0.29 25.55 0.13
C GLY A 24 -0.73 25.73 1.58
N ILE A 25 -1.00 24.63 2.31
CA ILE A 25 -1.38 24.64 3.73
C ILE A 25 -0.26 25.32 4.53
N THR A 26 -0.56 26.50 5.06
CA THR A 26 0.32 27.25 5.94
C THR A 26 -0.43 27.52 7.25
N LEU A 27 0.12 27.04 8.36
CA LEU A 27 -0.57 26.96 9.66
C LEU A 27 0.43 26.91 10.80
N SER A 28 0.12 27.55 11.93
CA SER A 28 0.93 27.50 13.16
C SER A 28 0.03 27.24 14.36
N LEU A 29 0.25 26.13 15.07
CA LEU A 29 -0.56 25.74 16.23
C LEU A 29 0.17 26.05 17.53
N LEU A 30 -0.52 26.68 18.48
CA LEU A 30 0.07 27.02 19.79
C LEU A 30 0.37 25.75 20.63
N PRO A 31 1.39 25.75 21.50
CA PRO A 31 1.80 24.60 22.33
C PRO A 31 0.75 23.96 23.24
N LYS A 32 -0.37 24.63 23.51
CA LYS A 32 -1.42 24.20 24.44
C LYS A 32 -2.82 24.58 23.94
N GLY A 33 -3.84 24.13 24.66
CA GLY A 33 -5.25 24.37 24.32
C GLY A 33 -5.76 23.43 23.23
N VAL A 34 -6.90 23.77 22.64
CA VAL A 34 -7.59 22.95 21.64
C VAL A 34 -7.80 23.74 20.35
N ASP A 35 -7.20 23.28 19.27
CA ASP A 35 -7.62 23.68 17.92
C ASP A 35 -8.66 22.69 17.40
N VAL A 36 -9.71 23.18 16.75
CA VAL A 36 -10.69 22.32 16.05
C VAL A 36 -10.53 22.50 14.54
N LEU A 37 -10.36 21.37 13.86
CA LEU A 37 -10.30 21.30 12.40
C LEU A 37 -11.72 21.14 11.84
N MET A 38 -12.24 22.21 11.26
CA MET A 38 -13.55 22.25 10.60
C MET A 38 -13.43 22.25 9.08
N GLY A 39 -14.52 21.91 8.41
CA GLY A 39 -14.62 21.92 6.95
C GLY A 39 -15.64 20.88 6.45
N PRO A 40 -16.21 21.05 5.24
CA PRO A 40 -17.14 20.10 4.65
C PRO A 40 -16.60 18.66 4.55
N VAL A 41 -17.45 17.69 4.24
CA VAL A 41 -17.01 16.33 3.91
C VAL A 41 -16.11 16.38 2.66
N LYS A 42 -15.09 15.51 2.58
CA LYS A 42 -14.07 15.48 1.50
C LYS A 42 -13.20 16.75 1.34
N SER A 43 -13.17 17.66 2.32
CA SER A 43 -12.27 18.83 2.34
C SER A 43 -10.79 18.51 2.61
N GLY A 44 -10.43 17.25 2.93
CA GLY A 44 -9.06 16.82 3.21
C GLY A 44 -8.65 16.82 4.69
N LYS A 45 -9.58 17.01 5.64
CA LYS A 45 -9.31 16.99 7.09
C LYS A 45 -8.60 15.72 7.55
N SER A 46 -9.20 14.56 7.29
CA SER A 46 -8.66 13.27 7.70
C SER A 46 -7.36 12.94 6.95
N THR A 47 -7.25 13.29 5.66
CA THR A 47 -6.00 13.24 4.90
C THR A 47 -4.87 14.03 5.57
N LEU A 48 -5.13 15.25 6.05
CA LEU A 48 -4.17 16.08 6.77
C LEU A 48 -3.72 15.40 8.06
N LEU A 49 -4.68 15.00 8.92
CA LEU A 49 -4.36 14.38 10.21
C LEU A 49 -3.60 13.05 10.07
N ARG A 50 -4.02 12.18 9.14
CA ARG A 50 -3.38 10.88 8.86
C ARG A 50 -1.98 11.04 8.25
N THR A 51 -1.79 12.02 7.35
CA THR A 51 -0.46 12.33 6.81
C THR A 51 0.48 12.86 7.89
N LEU A 52 -0.01 13.76 8.75
CA LEU A 52 0.78 14.32 9.85
C LEU A 52 1.25 13.26 10.85
N ALA A 53 0.39 12.30 11.18
CA ALA A 53 0.74 11.17 12.04
C ALA A 53 1.49 10.03 11.32
N GLY A 54 1.88 10.22 10.05
CA GLY A 54 2.72 9.30 9.29
C GLY A 54 2.04 8.02 8.79
N LEU A 55 0.70 7.92 8.81
CA LEU A 55 -0.03 6.69 8.44
C LEU A 55 0.13 6.27 6.96
N TYR A 56 0.66 7.17 6.13
CA TYR A 56 0.88 6.95 4.70
C TYR A 56 2.37 7.03 4.31
N GLU A 57 3.30 7.08 5.27
CA GLU A 57 4.73 7.00 4.95
C GLU A 57 5.06 5.67 4.28
N GLY A 58 5.72 5.74 3.12
CA GLY A 58 6.02 4.58 2.27
C GLY A 58 4.89 4.14 1.33
N HIS A 59 3.69 4.71 1.39
CA HIS A 59 2.60 4.34 0.49
C HIS A 59 2.85 4.91 -0.92
N ALA A 60 2.90 4.06 -1.95
CA ALA A 60 3.37 4.45 -3.29
C ALA A 60 2.55 5.56 -3.98
N LEU A 61 1.22 5.59 -3.77
CA LEU A 61 0.36 6.69 -4.23
C LEU A 61 0.54 7.98 -3.42
N HIS A 62 1.01 7.95 -2.17
CA HIS A 62 1.08 9.15 -1.33
C HIS A 62 2.31 9.99 -1.66
N ARG A 63 2.11 11.29 -1.81
CA ARG A 63 3.19 12.29 -1.79
C ARG A 63 2.80 13.44 -0.88
N ARG A 64 3.81 14.02 -0.24
CA ARG A 64 3.72 15.27 0.52
C ARG A 64 4.86 16.21 0.16
N TRP A 65 4.61 17.51 0.19
CA TRP A 65 5.60 18.57 0.00
C TRP A 65 5.42 19.68 1.03
N GLY A 66 6.32 20.68 1.00
CA GLY A 66 6.36 21.78 1.95
C GLY A 66 7.07 21.41 3.26
N GLU A 67 7.26 22.41 4.12
CA GLU A 67 7.93 22.23 5.41
C GLU A 67 6.95 21.87 6.51
N MET A 68 7.41 21.01 7.42
CA MET A 68 6.68 20.56 8.60
C MET A 68 7.65 20.61 9.77
N GLN A 69 7.33 21.38 10.81
CA GLN A 69 8.14 21.49 12.03
C GLN A 69 7.29 21.21 13.25
N MET A 70 7.81 20.46 14.22
CA MET A 70 7.20 20.25 15.53
C MET A 70 8.12 20.82 16.60
N GLN A 71 7.59 21.69 17.47
CA GLN A 71 8.34 22.34 18.55
C GLN A 71 9.64 23.07 18.10
N GLY A 72 9.70 23.48 16.82
CA GLY A 72 10.86 24.13 16.20
C GLY A 72 11.80 23.21 15.43
N GLU A 73 11.63 21.88 15.52
CA GLU A 73 12.46 20.89 14.83
C GLU A 73 11.75 20.30 13.60
N PRO A 74 12.46 19.90 12.52
CA PRO A 74 11.86 19.23 11.38
C PRO A 74 11.08 17.95 11.78
N LEU A 75 9.90 17.78 11.22
CA LEU A 75 9.05 16.62 11.51
C LEU A 75 9.75 15.33 11.06
N SER A 76 9.87 14.39 11.98
CA SER A 76 10.57 13.11 11.78
C SER A 76 9.78 11.97 12.42
N ALA A 77 10.01 10.73 11.95
CA ALA A 77 9.31 9.53 12.44
C ALA A 77 9.40 9.30 13.97
N ARG A 78 10.37 9.93 14.66
CA ARG A 78 10.52 9.89 16.12
C ARG A 78 9.61 10.88 16.87
N HIS A 79 9.15 11.92 16.19
CA HIS A 79 8.38 13.05 16.74
C HIS A 79 7.12 13.31 15.90
N LEU A 80 6.36 12.26 15.56
CA LEU A 80 5.06 12.40 14.89
C LEU A 80 3.94 12.68 15.92
N PRO A 81 2.90 13.48 15.57
CA PRO A 81 1.69 13.57 16.35
C PRO A 81 1.04 12.19 16.49
N ARG A 82 0.39 11.93 17.62
CA ARG A 82 -0.41 10.69 17.77
C ARG A 82 -1.80 10.93 17.20
N LEU A 83 -2.34 9.95 16.46
CA LEU A 83 -3.67 10.04 15.87
C LEU A 83 -4.59 8.97 16.46
N VAL A 84 -5.78 9.40 16.86
CA VAL A 84 -6.91 8.53 17.15
C VAL A 84 -7.87 8.60 15.95
N GLN A 85 -8.06 7.47 15.28
CA GLN A 85 -8.95 7.37 14.13
C GLN A 85 -10.37 6.97 14.54
N GLN A 86 -11.35 7.41 13.75
CA GLN A 86 -12.77 7.04 13.84
C GLN A 86 -13.03 5.52 13.88
N HIS A 87 -12.18 4.72 13.23
CA HIS A 87 -12.28 3.26 13.16
C HIS A 87 -10.96 2.59 13.56
N ALA A 88 -10.65 2.56 14.87
CA ALA A 88 -9.53 1.76 15.36
C ALA A 88 -9.86 0.26 15.29
N SER A 89 -8.99 -0.52 14.63
CA SER A 89 -9.14 -1.98 14.47
C SER A 89 -8.76 -2.75 15.74
N VAL A 90 -9.56 -2.59 16.80
CA VAL A 90 -9.42 -3.32 18.05
C VAL A 90 -10.11 -4.68 17.93
N PHE A 91 -9.35 -5.73 17.63
CA PHE A 91 -9.86 -7.10 17.61
C PHE A 91 -9.53 -7.81 18.95
N ASP A 92 -10.55 -8.35 19.61
CA ASP A 92 -10.51 -9.23 20.80
C ASP A 92 -9.76 -8.72 22.06
N GLN A 93 -9.23 -7.50 22.05
CA GLN A 93 -8.55 -6.91 23.21
C GLN A 93 -9.54 -6.35 24.25
N THR A 94 -9.21 -6.52 25.54
CA THR A 94 -10.00 -5.91 26.64
C THR A 94 -9.69 -4.42 26.78
N LEU A 95 -10.62 -3.68 27.43
CA LEU A 95 -10.44 -2.27 27.76
C LEU A 95 -9.06 -1.97 28.38
N MET A 96 -8.68 -2.75 29.39
CA MET A 96 -7.38 -2.61 30.08
C MET A 96 -6.18 -2.93 29.17
N GLN A 97 -6.33 -3.86 28.23
CA GLN A 97 -5.26 -4.18 27.28
C GLN A 97 -5.05 -3.05 26.28
N VAL A 98 -6.11 -2.46 25.73
CA VAL A 98 -6.05 -1.33 24.79
C VAL A 98 -5.49 -0.07 25.46
N LEU A 99 -5.93 0.21 26.69
CA LEU A 99 -5.42 1.35 27.46
C LEU A 99 -3.91 1.29 27.64
N LEU A 100 -3.38 0.11 28.01
CA LEU A 100 -1.98 -0.07 28.40
C LEU A 100 -1.03 -0.51 27.27
N GLU A 101 -1.53 -0.94 26.11
CA GLU A 101 -0.70 -1.40 24.98
C GLU A 101 0.45 -0.42 24.64
N PRO A 102 0.23 0.90 24.52
CA PRO A 102 1.26 1.79 23.99
C PRO A 102 2.50 1.91 24.88
N ILE A 103 2.34 1.72 26.19
CA ILE A 103 3.43 1.81 27.19
C ILE A 103 3.99 0.44 27.60
N ARG A 104 3.31 -0.67 27.27
CA ARG A 104 3.75 -2.03 27.66
C ARG A 104 5.10 -2.44 27.07
N LYS A 105 5.44 -1.95 25.87
CA LYS A 105 6.73 -2.26 25.22
C LYS A 105 7.92 -1.52 25.85
N THR A 106 7.67 -0.46 26.62
CA THR A 106 8.72 0.40 27.19
C THR A 106 8.89 0.25 28.71
N GLN A 107 8.00 -0.49 29.38
CA GLN A 107 8.01 -0.65 30.83
C GLN A 107 7.80 -2.10 31.23
N GLN A 108 8.57 -2.59 32.21
CA GLN A 108 8.31 -3.88 32.86
C GLN A 108 7.58 -3.63 34.18
N LYS A 109 6.44 -4.31 34.37
CA LYS A 109 5.62 -4.29 35.58
C LYS A 109 4.92 -5.63 35.76
N SER A 110 4.63 -6.00 37.01
CA SER A 110 3.78 -7.14 37.34
C SER A 110 2.33 -6.93 36.88
N SER A 111 1.54 -8.02 36.85
CA SER A 111 0.12 -7.97 36.48
C SER A 111 -0.68 -7.04 37.41
N ALA A 112 -0.40 -7.08 38.73
CA ALA A 112 -1.07 -6.25 39.73
C ALA A 112 -0.75 -4.76 39.54
N GLU A 113 0.51 -4.40 39.30
CA GLU A 113 0.91 -3.01 39.01
C GLU A 113 0.27 -2.49 37.72
N TRP A 114 0.16 -3.32 36.67
CA TRP A 114 -0.55 -2.94 35.44
C TRP A 114 -2.03 -2.67 35.70
N GLN A 115 -2.70 -3.55 36.44
CA GLN A 115 -4.11 -3.39 36.79
C GLN A 115 -4.33 -2.12 37.64
N GLN A 116 -3.48 -1.88 38.64
CA GLN A 116 -3.53 -0.67 39.47
C GLN A 116 -3.31 0.59 38.63
N LEU A 117 -2.28 0.62 37.77
CA LEU A 117 -1.97 1.76 36.92
C LEU A 117 -3.14 2.12 35.99
N GLY A 118 -3.75 1.12 35.34
CA GLY A 118 -4.87 1.37 34.44
C GLY A 118 -6.13 1.83 35.16
N LEU A 119 -6.44 1.26 36.33
CA LEU A 119 -7.56 1.73 37.16
C LEU A 119 -7.34 3.16 37.67
N GLN A 120 -6.10 3.50 38.06
CA GLN A 120 -5.71 4.87 38.43
C GLN A 120 -5.90 5.82 37.25
N TRP A 121 -5.40 5.48 36.05
CA TRP A 121 -5.54 6.31 34.86
C TRP A 121 -6.99 6.50 34.43
N LEU A 122 -7.85 5.48 34.54
CA LEU A 122 -9.28 5.63 34.31
C LEU A 122 -9.89 6.62 35.31
N SER A 123 -9.60 6.47 36.60
CA SER A 123 -10.11 7.35 37.67
C SER A 123 -9.68 8.81 37.48
N GLU A 124 -8.37 9.07 37.32
CA GLU A 124 -7.79 10.41 37.15
C GLU A 124 -8.29 11.16 35.92
N ASN A 125 -8.81 10.45 34.91
CA ASN A 125 -9.29 11.02 33.66
C ASN A 125 -10.81 10.89 33.49
N GLY A 126 -11.56 10.78 34.59
CA GLY A 126 -13.03 10.82 34.56
C GLY A 126 -13.71 9.59 33.95
N LEU A 127 -12.99 8.47 33.82
CA LEU A 127 -13.46 7.18 33.31
C LEU A 127 -13.56 6.11 34.41
N GLY A 128 -13.48 6.49 35.70
CA GLY A 128 -13.40 5.58 36.83
C GLY A 128 -14.57 4.59 36.94
N GLU A 129 -15.77 4.98 36.50
CA GLU A 129 -16.95 4.09 36.43
C GLU A 129 -16.73 2.86 35.55
N PHE A 130 -15.91 2.98 34.50
CA PHE A 130 -15.57 1.89 33.58
C PHE A 130 -14.45 0.98 34.11
N GLY A 131 -13.89 1.24 35.31
CA GLY A 131 -12.94 0.34 35.96
C GLY A 131 -13.51 -1.06 36.18
N THR A 132 -14.83 -1.17 36.35
CA THR A 132 -15.57 -2.46 36.41
C THR A 132 -15.53 -3.24 35.09
N GLN A 133 -15.32 -2.56 33.96
CA GLN A 133 -15.25 -3.13 32.60
C GLN A 133 -13.82 -3.41 32.13
N ALA A 134 -12.81 -3.30 33.01
CA ALA A 134 -11.39 -3.48 32.67
C ALA A 134 -11.07 -4.76 31.86
N HIS A 135 -11.77 -5.86 32.17
CA HIS A 135 -11.58 -7.16 31.53
C HIS A 135 -12.61 -7.46 30.42
N THR A 136 -13.54 -6.55 30.15
CA THR A 136 -14.50 -6.67 29.05
C THR A 136 -13.79 -6.39 27.71
N PRO A 137 -14.03 -7.18 26.64
CA PRO A 137 -13.58 -6.85 25.29
C PRO A 137 -14.06 -5.46 24.88
N LEU A 138 -13.17 -4.60 24.38
CA LEU A 138 -13.50 -3.18 24.20
C LEU A 138 -14.68 -2.98 23.24
N LEU A 139 -14.80 -3.80 22.19
CA LEU A 139 -15.92 -3.78 21.24
C LEU A 139 -17.30 -4.03 21.89
N GLN A 140 -17.35 -4.63 23.08
CA GLN A 140 -18.59 -4.86 23.85
C GLN A 140 -18.93 -3.71 24.81
N CYS A 141 -17.98 -2.81 25.09
CA CYS A 141 -18.25 -1.59 25.85
C CYS A 141 -19.08 -0.59 25.02
N PRO A 142 -19.84 0.33 25.64
CA PRO A 142 -20.55 1.39 24.91
C PRO A 142 -19.59 2.22 24.05
N ILE A 143 -20.05 2.66 22.87
CA ILE A 143 -19.22 3.37 21.86
C ILE A 143 -18.45 4.55 22.46
N ARG A 144 -19.07 5.32 23.38
CA ARG A 144 -18.43 6.38 24.17
C ARG A 144 -17.16 5.90 24.87
N VAL A 145 -17.25 4.78 25.60
CA VAL A 145 -16.14 4.16 26.34
C VAL A 145 -15.03 3.70 25.39
N GLN A 146 -15.40 3.08 24.26
CA GLN A 146 -14.43 2.63 23.26
C GLN A 146 -13.51 3.77 22.83
N ARG A 147 -14.10 4.93 22.51
CA ARG A 147 -13.35 6.10 22.04
C ARG A 147 -12.58 6.77 23.16
N SER A 148 -13.16 6.92 24.35
CA SER A 148 -12.42 7.49 25.49
C SER A 148 -11.18 6.67 25.83
N VAL A 149 -11.25 5.34 25.75
CA VAL A 149 -10.12 4.44 26.01
C VAL A 149 -9.06 4.53 24.92
N LEU A 150 -9.45 4.59 23.64
CA LEU A 150 -8.55 4.81 22.51
C LEU A 150 -7.85 6.17 22.56
N ILE A 151 -8.56 7.22 22.97
CA ILE A 151 -8.00 8.55 23.17
C ILE A 151 -7.02 8.53 24.35
N LEU A 152 -7.43 7.95 25.49
CA LEU A 152 -6.61 7.92 26.70
C LEU A 152 -5.33 7.10 26.52
N SER A 153 -5.36 5.98 25.76
CA SER A 153 -4.16 5.18 25.50
C SER A 153 -3.08 5.98 24.75
N GLN A 154 -3.48 6.87 23.83
CA GLN A 154 -2.55 7.78 23.15
C GLN A 154 -2.07 8.92 24.06
N VAL A 155 -2.90 9.40 24.99
CA VAL A 155 -2.50 10.40 26.00
C VAL A 155 -1.43 9.84 26.95
N MET A 156 -1.45 8.53 27.26
CA MET A 156 -0.41 7.87 28.10
C MET A 156 1.01 7.95 27.50
N LEU A 157 1.15 8.21 26.20
CA LEU A 157 2.44 8.43 25.56
C LEU A 157 3.00 9.85 25.76
N HIS A 158 2.27 10.72 26.46
CA HIS A 158 2.60 12.15 26.63
C HIS A 158 2.94 12.85 25.31
N PRO A 159 2.09 12.74 24.26
CA PRO A 159 2.41 13.30 22.95
C PRO A 159 2.45 14.83 23.00
N ALA A 160 3.35 15.43 22.22
CA ALA A 160 3.37 16.88 22.02
C ALA A 160 2.03 17.38 21.47
N ILE A 161 1.45 16.63 20.51
CA ILE A 161 0.14 16.88 19.90
C ILE A 161 -0.61 15.55 19.77
N LEU A 162 -1.87 15.55 20.20
CA LEU A 162 -2.84 14.49 19.94
C LEU A 162 -3.86 14.97 18.90
N LEU A 163 -3.88 14.27 17.77
CA LEU A 163 -4.86 14.41 16.70
C LEU A 163 -6.02 13.46 16.96
N VAL A 164 -7.26 13.94 16.80
CA VAL A 164 -8.47 13.12 17.02
C VAL A 164 -9.44 13.32 15.85
N ASP A 165 -9.68 12.27 15.07
CA ASP A 165 -10.51 12.31 13.85
C ASP A 165 -11.96 11.89 14.17
N GLU A 166 -12.88 12.85 14.11
CA GLU A 166 -14.32 12.72 14.37
C GLU A 166 -14.72 11.92 15.65
N PRO A 167 -14.29 12.37 16.85
CA PRO A 167 -14.54 11.64 18.11
C PRO A 167 -16.01 11.46 18.47
N THR A 168 -16.93 12.23 17.88
CA THR A 168 -18.37 12.23 18.16
C THR A 168 -19.23 11.47 17.14
N TYR A 169 -18.68 11.07 15.99
CA TYR A 169 -19.41 10.37 14.91
C TYR A 169 -20.19 9.13 15.39
N GLY A 170 -21.53 9.12 15.32
CA GLY A 170 -22.34 7.97 15.75
C GLY A 170 -22.42 7.77 17.27
N LEU A 171 -22.10 8.80 18.06
CA LEU A 171 -22.61 8.94 19.43
C LEU A 171 -24.00 9.58 19.40
N SER A 172 -24.80 9.39 20.46
CA SER A 172 -26.00 10.22 20.70
C SER A 172 -25.59 11.66 21.03
N ASP A 173 -26.51 12.63 20.93
CA ASP A 173 -26.21 14.03 21.27
C ASP A 173 -25.70 14.21 22.70
N THR A 174 -26.22 13.44 23.65
CA THR A 174 -25.76 13.44 25.06
C THR A 174 -24.32 12.92 25.19
N ASP A 175 -24.01 11.81 24.51
CA ASP A 175 -22.68 11.21 24.54
C ASP A 175 -21.65 12.06 23.77
N ALA A 176 -22.09 12.73 22.69
CA ALA A 176 -21.26 13.66 21.94
C ALA A 176 -20.94 14.94 22.72
N GLN A 177 -21.91 15.50 23.45
CA GLN A 177 -21.67 16.63 24.36
C GLN A 177 -20.71 16.24 25.50
N TRP A 178 -20.95 15.07 26.12
CA TRP A 178 -20.05 14.53 27.15
C TRP A 178 -18.62 14.32 26.60
N MET A 179 -18.48 13.76 25.40
CA MET A 179 -17.18 13.50 24.76
C MET A 179 -16.42 14.81 24.49
N VAL A 180 -17.12 15.87 24.08
CA VAL A 180 -16.54 17.21 23.90
C VAL A 180 -16.06 17.81 25.22
N ASP A 181 -16.86 17.74 26.28
CA ASP A 181 -16.45 18.26 27.60
C ASP A 181 -15.28 17.46 28.18
N TRP A 182 -15.31 16.14 28.03
CA TRP A 182 -14.23 15.25 28.43
C TRP A 182 -12.94 15.54 27.66
N LEU A 183 -12.99 15.71 26.33
CA LEU A 183 -11.82 16.13 25.54
C LEU A 183 -11.26 17.47 26.02
N LYS A 184 -12.12 18.44 26.35
CA LYS A 184 -11.68 19.73 26.92
C LYS A 184 -10.96 19.54 28.25
N SER A 185 -11.41 18.58 29.07
CA SER A 185 -10.70 18.18 30.30
C SER A 185 -9.34 17.53 30.02
N ILE A 186 -9.14 16.81 28.91
CA ILE A 186 -7.86 16.18 28.52
C ILE A 186 -6.83 17.20 28.02
N ALA A 187 -7.26 18.37 27.55
CA ALA A 187 -6.39 19.41 26.95
C ALA A 187 -5.30 20.00 27.87
N HIS A 188 -5.33 19.70 29.17
CA HIS A 188 -4.23 20.05 30.09
C HIS A 188 -3.02 19.11 29.98
N ARG A 189 -3.19 17.88 29.46
CA ARG A 189 -2.12 16.87 29.34
C ARG A 189 -1.31 16.98 28.04
N CYS A 190 -1.91 17.45 26.95
CA CYS A 190 -1.26 17.61 25.64
C CYS A 190 -2.01 18.63 24.76
N LYS A 191 -1.38 19.11 23.68
CA LYS A 191 -2.07 19.91 22.66
C LYS A 191 -3.07 19.03 21.93
N LEU A 192 -4.34 19.45 21.86
CA LEU A 192 -5.37 18.77 21.08
C LEU A 192 -5.57 19.46 19.73
N TRP A 193 -5.68 18.66 18.67
CA TRP A 193 -6.21 19.08 17.38
C TRP A 193 -7.30 18.10 16.91
N VAL A 194 -8.55 18.55 16.93
CA VAL A 194 -9.71 17.65 16.81
C VAL A 194 -10.51 17.98 15.54
N ALA A 195 -10.71 17.00 14.65
CA ALA A 195 -11.58 17.18 13.49
C ALA A 195 -13.06 17.01 13.87
N LEU A 196 -13.88 18.01 13.54
CA LEU A 196 -15.33 18.01 13.75
C LEU A 196 -16.06 18.63 12.57
N HIS A 197 -17.21 18.05 12.20
CA HIS A 197 -18.14 18.64 11.23
C HIS A 197 -19.28 19.44 11.91
N ASN A 198 -19.56 19.22 13.20
CA ASN A 198 -20.63 19.90 13.93
C ASN A 198 -20.15 21.22 14.56
N GLN A 199 -20.75 22.34 14.17
CA GLN A 199 -20.38 23.68 14.63
C GLN A 199 -20.63 23.93 16.13
N MET A 200 -21.70 23.35 16.71
CA MET A 200 -22.00 23.53 18.13
C MET A 200 -21.01 22.77 19.02
N GLN A 201 -20.57 21.58 18.58
CA GLN A 201 -19.49 20.83 19.22
C GLN A 201 -18.16 21.60 19.11
N ALA A 202 -17.83 22.13 17.93
CA ALA A 202 -16.65 22.97 17.72
C ALA A 202 -16.66 24.22 18.63
N LYS A 203 -17.78 24.95 18.70
CA LYS A 203 -17.95 26.14 19.54
C LYS A 203 -17.76 25.88 21.04
N ARG A 204 -18.08 24.66 21.50
CA ARG A 204 -17.92 24.23 22.90
C ARG A 204 -16.48 23.80 23.21
N LEU A 205 -15.84 23.11 22.26
CA LEU A 205 -14.51 22.52 22.42
C LEU A 205 -13.35 23.51 22.18
N ALA A 206 -13.43 24.31 21.12
CA ALA A 206 -12.31 25.03 20.54
C ALA A 206 -11.88 26.26 21.36
N ASP A 207 -10.56 26.43 21.52
CA ASP A 207 -9.95 27.74 21.76
C ASP A 207 -9.76 28.48 20.42
N SER A 208 -9.43 27.74 19.36
CA SER A 208 -9.25 28.24 17.98
C SER A 208 -9.76 27.24 16.94
N ILE A 209 -10.20 27.77 15.80
CA ILE A 209 -10.79 26.99 14.71
C ILE A 209 -9.96 27.17 13.45
N VAL A 210 -9.55 26.04 12.87
CA VAL A 210 -8.94 25.95 11.53
C VAL A 210 -10.03 25.47 10.58
N LEU A 211 -10.41 26.29 9.60
CA LEU A 211 -11.36 25.91 8.56
C LEU A 211 -10.61 25.50 7.29
N ILE A 212 -10.86 24.29 6.79
CA ILE A 212 -10.36 23.81 5.50
C ILE A 212 -11.51 23.70 4.49
N GLY A 213 -11.26 24.17 3.27
CA GLY A 213 -12.16 24.11 2.13
C GLY A 213 -11.37 24.16 0.83
N GLY A 214 -11.83 23.48 -0.22
CA GLY A 214 -11.12 23.42 -1.51
C GLY A 214 -9.65 22.96 -1.39
N GLY A 215 -9.32 22.10 -0.43
CA GLY A 215 -7.95 21.63 -0.17
C GLY A 215 -7.00 22.67 0.45
N ARG A 216 -7.51 23.80 0.96
CA ARG A 216 -6.71 24.90 1.54
C ARG A 216 -7.24 25.35 2.90
N VAL A 217 -6.38 26.00 3.69
CA VAL A 217 -6.81 26.72 4.91
C VAL A 217 -7.57 27.99 4.48
N VAL A 218 -8.84 28.07 4.85
CA VAL A 218 -9.73 29.20 4.57
C VAL A 218 -9.66 30.25 5.69
N ALA A 219 -9.44 29.80 6.93
CA ALA A 219 -9.22 30.64 8.10
C ALA A 219 -8.57 29.87 9.24
N HIS A 220 -7.78 30.58 10.06
CA HIS A 220 -7.40 30.16 11.41
C HIS A 220 -7.69 31.34 12.33
N GLN A 221 -8.67 31.20 13.22
CA GLN A 221 -9.15 32.27 14.11
C GLN A 221 -9.42 31.71 15.51
N LYS A 222 -9.44 32.57 16.54
CA LYS A 222 -10.02 32.18 17.84
C LYS A 222 -11.48 31.79 17.67
N CYS A 223 -11.96 30.86 18.49
CA CYS A 223 -13.34 30.36 18.39
C CYS A 223 -14.39 31.48 18.47
N GLU A 224 -14.21 32.46 19.36
CA GLU A 224 -15.12 33.59 19.47
C GLU A 224 -15.11 34.49 18.23
N GLU A 225 -13.92 34.85 17.75
CA GLU A 225 -13.72 35.66 16.55
C GLU A 225 -14.29 34.97 15.31
N PHE A 226 -14.09 33.64 15.17
CA PHE A 226 -14.63 32.84 14.07
C PHE A 226 -16.15 33.01 13.95
N PHE A 227 -16.90 32.82 15.04
CA PHE A 227 -18.36 32.89 15.04
C PHE A 227 -18.96 34.31 15.06
N GLN A 228 -18.26 35.29 15.63
CA GLN A 228 -18.78 36.67 15.75
C GLN A 228 -18.27 37.62 14.66
N ARG A 229 -17.06 37.37 14.12
CA ARG A 229 -16.32 38.24 13.20
C ARG A 229 -15.57 37.38 12.16
N PRO A 230 -16.31 36.70 11.26
CA PRO A 230 -15.74 35.80 10.26
C PRO A 230 -14.71 36.54 9.40
N ALA A 231 -13.51 35.96 9.22
CA ALA A 231 -12.41 36.61 8.51
C ALA A 231 -12.68 36.89 7.02
N ASN A 232 -13.62 36.16 6.41
CA ASN A 232 -14.01 36.31 5.01
C ASN A 232 -15.42 35.73 4.77
N GLU A 233 -15.98 35.97 3.59
CA GLU A 233 -17.33 35.52 3.24
C GLU A 233 -17.49 33.99 3.23
N TRP A 234 -16.42 33.23 2.97
CA TRP A 234 -16.48 31.76 3.06
C TRP A 234 -16.65 31.27 4.51
N VAL A 235 -15.99 31.90 5.48
CA VAL A 235 -16.25 31.62 6.90
C VAL A 235 -17.69 31.99 7.27
N ALA A 236 -18.18 33.13 6.79
CA ALA A 236 -19.58 33.54 7.01
C ALA A 236 -20.59 32.56 6.37
N GLN A 237 -20.34 32.12 5.13
CA GLN A 237 -21.12 31.09 4.44
C GLN A 237 -21.12 29.77 5.22
N PHE A 238 -19.94 29.32 5.68
CA PHE A 238 -19.81 28.07 6.42
C PHE A 238 -20.61 28.12 7.73
N ILE A 239 -20.55 29.23 8.48
CA ILE A 239 -21.34 29.40 9.70
C ILE A 239 -22.85 29.35 9.39
N ARG A 240 -23.31 30.04 8.35
CA ARG A 240 -24.73 30.06 7.96
C ARG A 240 -25.26 28.70 7.44
N THR A 241 -24.43 27.89 6.79
CA THR A 241 -24.90 26.75 5.96
C THR A 241 -24.25 25.40 6.23
N GLY A 242 -23.17 25.35 7.03
CA GLY A 242 -22.31 24.17 7.18
C GLY A 242 -21.50 23.79 5.93
N SER A 243 -21.60 24.58 4.86
CA SER A 243 -21.06 24.26 3.53
C SER A 243 -20.14 25.36 3.01
N LEU A 244 -19.31 25.04 2.02
CA LEU A 244 -18.42 25.99 1.34
C LEU A 244 -18.56 25.82 -0.17
N SER A 245 -18.87 26.89 -0.89
CA SER A 245 -18.83 26.93 -2.35
C SER A 245 -17.40 27.16 -2.86
N LEU A 246 -16.47 26.33 -2.39
CA LEU A 246 -15.08 26.32 -2.85
C LEU A 246 -14.84 25.10 -3.73
N PRO A 247 -14.38 25.27 -4.99
CA PRO A 247 -14.04 24.16 -5.85
C PRO A 247 -12.88 23.33 -5.25
N SER A 248 -12.85 22.04 -5.56
CA SER A 248 -11.68 21.21 -5.25
C SER A 248 -10.49 21.61 -6.12
N LEU A 249 -9.28 21.41 -5.59
CA LEU A 249 -8.04 21.57 -6.34
C LEU A 249 -8.08 20.73 -7.63
N GLY A 250 -7.74 21.35 -8.77
CA GLY A 250 -7.77 20.69 -10.08
C GLY A 250 -9.16 20.46 -10.69
N ALA A 251 -10.26 20.99 -10.11
CA ALA A 251 -11.56 20.97 -10.77
C ALA A 251 -11.48 21.69 -12.14
N LYS A 252 -12.03 21.09 -13.19
CA LYS A 252 -12.06 21.72 -14.51
C LYS A 252 -13.14 22.79 -14.55
N ALA A 253 -12.94 23.83 -15.37
CA ALA A 253 -13.93 24.90 -15.54
C ALA A 253 -15.29 24.40 -16.07
N GLU A 254 -15.28 23.30 -16.83
CA GLU A 254 -16.47 22.61 -17.36
C GLU A 254 -17.27 21.83 -16.30
N ASP A 255 -16.69 21.52 -15.13
CA ASP A 255 -17.34 20.83 -14.01
C ASP A 255 -17.88 21.79 -12.92
N LEU A 256 -17.75 23.10 -13.14
CA LEU A 256 -18.16 24.14 -12.18
C LEU A 256 -19.57 24.64 -12.49
N ALA A 257 -20.31 25.06 -11.46
CA ALA A 257 -21.54 25.83 -11.64
C ALA A 257 -21.22 27.22 -12.23
N ASP A 258 -22.17 27.81 -12.98
CA ASP A 258 -22.00 29.10 -13.65
C ASP A 258 -21.62 30.27 -12.70
N ASP A 259 -21.95 30.13 -11.41
CA ASP A 259 -21.67 31.10 -10.34
C ASP A 259 -20.46 30.74 -9.45
N ALA A 260 -19.81 29.59 -9.69
CA ALA A 260 -18.71 29.13 -8.86
C ALA A 260 -17.39 29.86 -9.18
N HIS A 261 -16.65 30.23 -8.14
CA HIS A 261 -15.28 30.72 -8.31
C HIS A 261 -14.39 29.63 -8.91
N ALA A 262 -13.55 29.99 -9.88
CA ALA A 262 -12.54 29.08 -10.42
C ALA A 262 -11.55 28.64 -9.33
N PRO A 263 -11.09 27.38 -9.32
CA PRO A 263 -10.10 26.94 -8.35
C PRO A 263 -8.80 27.72 -8.53
N PRO A 264 -8.15 28.15 -7.44
CA PRO A 264 -6.87 28.80 -7.54
C PRO A 264 -5.84 27.81 -8.12
N PRO A 265 -4.85 28.28 -8.89
CA PRO A 265 -3.86 27.41 -9.50
C PRO A 265 -3.09 26.63 -8.43
N LEU A 266 -2.75 25.38 -8.77
CA LEU A 266 -1.86 24.54 -7.98
C LEU A 266 -0.50 25.23 -7.80
N SER A 267 0.09 25.10 -6.62
CA SER A 267 1.46 25.54 -6.38
C SER A 267 2.46 24.81 -7.30
N GLU A 268 3.62 25.40 -7.54
CA GLU A 268 4.63 24.77 -8.39
C GLU A 268 5.13 23.45 -7.79
N ALA A 269 5.23 23.36 -6.45
CA ALA A 269 5.55 22.12 -5.76
C ALA A 269 4.49 21.03 -5.98
N ALA A 270 3.20 21.40 -5.98
CA ALA A 270 2.11 20.48 -6.32
C ALA A 270 2.20 20.02 -7.77
N LYS A 271 2.45 20.93 -8.73
CA LYS A 271 2.62 20.61 -10.15
C LYS A 271 3.78 19.65 -10.37
N VAL A 272 4.96 19.95 -9.84
CA VAL A 272 6.14 19.05 -9.94
C VAL A 272 5.79 17.68 -9.38
N THR A 273 5.21 17.61 -8.17
CA THR A 273 4.83 16.35 -7.53
C THR A 273 3.86 15.49 -8.36
N ILE A 274 2.85 16.09 -9.01
CA ILE A 274 1.92 15.34 -9.88
C ILE A 274 2.49 15.11 -11.29
N CYS A 275 3.37 15.99 -11.76
CA CYS A 275 4.13 15.78 -12.97
C CYS A 275 5.10 14.62 -12.81
N ASP A 276 5.68 14.36 -11.64
CA ASP A 276 6.51 13.16 -11.40
C ASP A 276 5.70 11.86 -11.55
N PHE A 277 4.44 11.85 -11.13
CA PHE A 277 3.51 10.73 -11.41
C PHE A 277 3.16 10.61 -12.92
N ALA A 278 3.10 11.72 -13.64
CA ALA A 278 2.76 11.75 -15.06
C ALA A 278 3.97 11.50 -15.98
N SER A 279 5.16 11.96 -15.62
CA SER A 279 6.42 11.81 -16.36
C SER A 279 7.01 10.41 -16.19
N ALA A 280 6.83 9.79 -15.02
CA ALA A 280 7.00 8.35 -14.84
C ALA A 280 6.06 7.50 -15.75
N SER A 281 5.05 8.12 -16.38
CA SER A 281 4.20 7.51 -17.42
C SER A 281 4.51 8.00 -18.85
N SER A 282 4.94 9.26 -19.02
CA SER A 282 5.08 9.95 -20.32
C SER A 282 6.51 10.12 -20.83
N CYS A 283 7.55 9.86 -20.03
CA CYS A 283 8.95 9.80 -20.46
C CYS A 283 9.26 8.51 -21.25
N ILE A 284 8.47 8.23 -22.30
CA ILE A 284 8.85 7.27 -23.35
C ILE A 284 8.81 8.02 -24.67
N ALA A 285 9.98 8.48 -25.13
CA ALA A 285 10.13 8.94 -26.50
C ALA A 285 9.79 7.78 -27.46
N PRO A 286 9.09 8.04 -28.59
CA PRO A 286 8.84 6.99 -29.57
C PRO A 286 10.18 6.47 -30.11
N PRO A 287 10.33 5.14 -30.34
CA PRO A 287 11.57 4.60 -30.85
C PRO A 287 11.89 5.21 -32.21
N VAL A 288 13.08 5.81 -32.32
CA VAL A 288 13.58 6.45 -33.54
C VAL A 288 13.61 5.42 -34.67
N ALA A 289 12.89 5.71 -35.75
CA ALA A 289 12.88 4.86 -36.92
C ALA A 289 14.16 5.06 -37.76
N SER A 290 15.08 4.10 -37.74
CA SER A 290 15.86 3.63 -38.92
C SER A 290 17.06 2.75 -38.55
N ALA A 291 17.07 1.50 -39.01
CA ALA A 291 18.27 0.71 -39.35
C ALA A 291 17.85 -0.40 -40.36
N PRO A 292 18.72 -0.84 -41.28
CA PRO A 292 18.26 -1.30 -42.60
C PRO A 292 17.92 -2.80 -42.70
N CYS A 293 17.14 -3.14 -43.73
CA CYS A 293 16.90 -4.52 -44.15
C CYS A 293 18.20 -5.28 -44.45
N MET A 294 18.25 -6.55 -44.03
CA MET A 294 19.21 -7.55 -44.50
C MET A 294 18.47 -8.74 -45.13
N PRO A 295 19.11 -9.49 -46.05
CA PRO A 295 18.39 -10.15 -47.14
C PRO A 295 17.82 -11.53 -46.81
N VAL A 296 16.83 -11.93 -47.62
CA VAL A 296 16.21 -13.26 -47.60
C VAL A 296 17.19 -14.32 -48.11
N ILE A 297 17.31 -15.43 -47.36
CA ILE A 297 18.03 -16.64 -47.80
C ILE A 297 16.99 -17.64 -48.34
N PRO A 298 17.18 -18.25 -49.52
CA PRO A 298 16.19 -19.11 -50.14
C PRO A 298 16.14 -20.52 -49.53
N VAL A 299 14.95 -21.12 -49.57
CA VAL A 299 14.68 -22.52 -49.17
C VAL A 299 15.22 -23.47 -50.24
N VAL A 300 15.86 -24.57 -49.81
CA VAL A 300 16.25 -25.69 -50.68
C VAL A 300 15.44 -26.93 -50.27
N GLU A 301 14.70 -27.49 -51.22
CA GLU A 301 13.94 -28.74 -51.04
C GLU A 301 14.86 -29.97 -51.14
N THR A 302 14.52 -31.06 -50.45
CA THR A 302 15.15 -32.38 -50.64
C THR A 302 14.10 -33.48 -50.82
N PRO A 303 14.26 -34.40 -51.80
CA PRO A 303 13.26 -35.41 -52.14
C PRO A 303 13.38 -36.72 -51.33
N LYS A 304 12.32 -37.54 -51.43
CA LYS A 304 12.14 -38.84 -50.74
C LYS A 304 12.92 -39.99 -51.41
N THR A 305 13.42 -40.97 -50.63
CA THR A 305 13.35 -42.43 -50.94
C THR A 305 13.63 -43.29 -49.70
N TRP A 306 13.20 -44.56 -49.73
CA TRP A 306 13.26 -45.58 -48.67
C TRP A 306 14.44 -46.58 -48.83
N VAL A 307 14.77 -47.40 -47.79
CA VAL A 307 14.68 -48.90 -47.77
C VAL A 307 15.61 -49.61 -46.72
N SER A 308 15.00 -50.44 -45.85
CA SER A 308 15.41 -51.68 -45.10
C SER A 308 16.78 -51.92 -44.41
N GLY A 309 16.74 -52.62 -43.25
CA GLY A 309 17.56 -53.85 -43.04
C GLY A 309 18.15 -54.17 -41.63
N GLU A 310 17.49 -55.08 -40.88
CA GLU A 310 17.96 -56.18 -39.96
C GLU A 310 19.38 -56.23 -39.31
N ALA A 311 19.69 -56.94 -38.19
CA ALA A 311 18.97 -57.50 -37.01
C ALA A 311 19.96 -58.23 -36.02
N VAL A 312 19.44 -58.85 -34.93
CA VAL A 312 19.91 -60.10 -34.24
C VAL A 312 20.86 -60.10 -32.99
N ASN A 313 20.23 -60.31 -31.80
CA ASN A 313 20.45 -61.32 -30.71
C ASN A 313 21.55 -61.31 -29.58
N ARG A 314 21.01 -61.31 -28.32
CA ARG A 314 21.07 -62.35 -27.23
C ARG A 314 22.16 -62.42 -26.11
N ARG A 315 21.64 -62.35 -24.85
CA ARG A 315 21.81 -63.27 -23.67
C ARG A 315 23.21 -63.39 -23.00
N GLN A 316 23.39 -63.76 -21.71
CA GLN A 316 22.53 -63.92 -20.51
C GLN A 316 23.39 -63.96 -19.21
N ASN A 317 22.78 -63.55 -18.09
CA ASN A 317 22.93 -64.04 -16.70
C ASN A 317 24.28 -64.10 -15.89
N THR A 318 24.39 -63.19 -14.90
CA THR A 318 24.41 -63.42 -13.42
C THR A 318 25.59 -64.20 -12.72
N PRO A 319 25.68 -64.30 -11.34
CA PRO A 319 26.74 -63.72 -10.47
C PRO A 319 27.61 -64.84 -9.77
N PRO A 320 28.30 -64.71 -8.57
CA PRO A 320 28.37 -63.63 -7.55
C PRO A 320 29.68 -63.37 -6.74
N GLN A 321 29.54 -62.47 -5.76
CA GLN A 321 30.11 -62.44 -4.39
C GLN A 321 31.37 -61.62 -4.02
N LEU A 322 31.21 -60.90 -2.89
CA LEU A 322 32.09 -59.92 -2.23
C LEU A 322 33.40 -60.55 -1.68
N SER A 323 34.52 -59.82 -1.53
CA SER A 323 34.72 -58.79 -0.49
C SER A 323 36.19 -58.29 -0.41
N ALA A 324 36.40 -57.18 0.32
CA ALA A 324 37.64 -56.70 0.96
C ALA A 324 38.76 -55.99 0.14
N ASP A 325 39.01 -54.74 0.57
CA ASP A 325 40.29 -54.09 0.90
C ASP A 325 41.36 -53.71 -0.15
N MET A 326 41.44 -52.37 -0.33
CA MET A 326 42.62 -51.49 -0.28
C MET A 326 43.84 -51.61 -1.24
N GLU A 327 44.27 -50.39 -1.63
CA GLU A 327 45.59 -49.92 -2.10
C GLU A 327 45.97 -49.81 -3.60
N ASN A 328 46.36 -48.57 -3.92
CA ASN A 328 47.50 -48.13 -4.75
C ASN A 328 47.40 -47.92 -6.29
N ARG A 329 47.79 -46.69 -6.66
CA ARG A 329 48.60 -46.23 -7.83
C ARG A 329 47.96 -45.90 -9.21
N SER A 330 48.26 -44.65 -9.60
CA SER A 330 48.78 -44.17 -10.90
C SER A 330 47.91 -44.17 -12.17
N SER A 331 47.29 -43.00 -12.41
CA SER A 331 47.48 -42.11 -13.59
C SER A 331 47.27 -42.57 -15.05
N LYS A 332 46.57 -41.69 -15.80
CA LYS A 332 46.37 -41.58 -17.27
C LYS A 332 45.32 -42.53 -17.87
N GLU A 333 44.11 -42.02 -18.15
CA GLU A 333 43.71 -41.24 -19.35
C GLU A 333 43.53 -42.12 -20.61
N GLU A 334 42.29 -42.55 -20.91
CA GLU A 334 41.49 -42.03 -22.03
C GLU A 334 40.04 -42.57 -22.01
N CYS A 335 39.15 -41.93 -22.80
CA CYS A 335 37.70 -41.93 -22.57
C CYS A 335 36.91 -43.17 -23.06
N ARG A 336 35.82 -43.49 -22.34
CA ARG A 336 34.55 -43.98 -22.91
C ARG A 336 33.36 -43.69 -21.99
N ASN A 337 32.18 -43.53 -22.59
CA ASN A 337 30.91 -43.20 -21.91
C ASN A 337 30.47 -44.29 -20.94
N ASP A 338 29.86 -43.91 -19.81
CA ASP A 338 28.40 -44.09 -19.62
C ASP A 338 27.90 -43.39 -18.34
N ASN A 339 26.57 -43.32 -18.23
CA ASN A 339 25.82 -42.58 -17.20
C ASN A 339 26.34 -42.71 -15.77
N VAL A 340 26.57 -41.57 -15.13
CA VAL A 340 26.45 -41.43 -13.67
C VAL A 340 25.39 -40.36 -13.42
N GLU A 341 24.28 -40.75 -12.80
CA GLU A 341 23.42 -39.81 -12.08
C GLU A 341 24.24 -39.26 -10.90
N LEU A 342 24.96 -38.17 -11.14
CA LEU A 342 25.49 -37.37 -10.04
C LEU A 342 24.29 -36.67 -9.39
N PRO A 343 24.04 -36.86 -8.08
CA PRO A 343 23.02 -36.09 -7.41
C PRO A 343 23.43 -34.62 -7.48
N ILE A 344 22.68 -33.81 -8.23
CA ILE A 344 22.82 -32.37 -8.17
C ILE A 344 22.34 -31.97 -6.78
N VAL A 345 23.29 -31.87 -5.85
CA VAL A 345 23.06 -31.22 -4.56
C VAL A 345 22.88 -29.74 -4.87
N VAL A 346 21.63 -29.37 -5.16
CA VAL A 346 21.23 -27.97 -5.32
C VAL A 346 21.41 -27.31 -3.97
N ASP A 347 22.46 -26.50 -3.83
CA ASP A 347 22.60 -25.65 -2.65
C ASP A 347 21.53 -24.55 -2.71
N HIS A 348 20.40 -24.81 -2.03
CA HIS A 348 19.28 -23.89 -1.87
C HIS A 348 19.64 -22.59 -1.12
N ARG A 349 20.91 -22.35 -0.77
CA ARG A 349 21.43 -21.11 -0.19
C ARG A 349 22.37 -20.32 -1.09
N ALA A 350 22.62 -20.78 -2.32
CA ALA A 350 23.36 -20.00 -3.31
C ALA A 350 22.60 -18.70 -3.64
N ARG A 351 23.11 -17.56 -3.15
CA ARG A 351 22.57 -16.24 -3.52
C ARG A 351 22.68 -16.07 -5.04
N VAL A 352 21.54 -15.85 -5.69
CA VAL A 352 21.51 -15.49 -7.11
C VAL A 352 22.33 -14.21 -7.31
N VAL A 353 23.43 -14.34 -8.06
CA VAL A 353 24.21 -13.19 -8.51
C VAL A 353 23.50 -12.61 -9.72
N LEU A 354 22.88 -11.44 -9.54
CA LEU A 354 22.32 -10.67 -10.64
C LEU A 354 23.45 -10.22 -11.58
N PRO A 355 23.22 -10.14 -12.91
CA PRO A 355 24.23 -9.68 -13.85
C PRO A 355 24.70 -8.24 -13.53
N GLU A 356 25.98 -7.96 -13.79
CA GLU A 356 26.56 -6.63 -13.54
C GLU A 356 25.82 -5.54 -14.33
N THR A 357 25.48 -4.45 -13.63
CA THR A 357 24.88 -3.27 -14.23
C THR A 357 25.85 -2.61 -15.21
N SER A 358 25.41 -2.40 -16.46
CA SER A 358 26.17 -1.59 -17.41
C SER A 358 26.37 -0.17 -16.88
N ARG A 359 27.46 0.49 -17.32
CA ARG A 359 28.04 1.70 -16.72
C ARG A 359 27.15 2.95 -16.64
N ASP A 360 25.95 2.91 -17.19
CA ASP A 360 24.99 4.02 -17.18
C ASP A 360 23.84 3.83 -16.16
N GLY A 361 23.81 2.71 -15.43
CA GLY A 361 22.67 2.32 -14.58
C GLY A 361 22.79 2.65 -13.09
N VAL A 362 22.53 3.90 -12.68
CA VAL A 362 22.10 4.25 -11.30
C VAL A 362 21.16 5.47 -11.29
N GLU A 363 19.88 5.27 -10.96
CA GLU A 363 19.20 6.12 -9.97
C GLU A 363 18.03 5.38 -9.28
N LEU A 364 17.63 5.87 -8.09
CA LEU A 364 17.08 5.01 -7.04
C LEU A 364 15.55 5.02 -6.90
N ALA A 365 14.97 3.82 -6.84
CA ALA A 365 13.94 3.41 -5.88
C ALA A 365 12.65 4.25 -5.72
N SER A 366 11.76 4.17 -6.72
CA SER A 366 10.30 4.22 -6.46
C SER A 366 9.55 3.05 -7.11
N GLY A 367 9.59 1.88 -6.46
CA GLY A 367 8.67 0.74 -6.68
C GLY A 367 8.75 -0.01 -8.01
N ILE A 368 8.54 0.68 -9.15
CA ILE A 368 8.36 0.12 -10.49
C ILE A 368 9.12 0.99 -11.51
N GLY A 369 10.46 1.05 -11.38
CA GLY A 369 11.35 1.75 -12.30
C GLY A 369 11.66 0.94 -13.56
N GLU A 370 11.28 1.50 -14.71
CA GLU A 370 11.66 1.22 -16.12
C GLU A 370 11.76 -0.22 -16.70
N MET A 371 12.16 -1.27 -15.99
CA MET A 371 12.59 -2.52 -16.64
C MET A 371 11.60 -3.68 -16.50
N ILE A 372 10.76 -3.85 -17.52
CA ILE A 372 10.07 -5.12 -17.82
C ILE A 372 10.80 -5.82 -18.97
N PHE A 373 11.25 -7.06 -18.74
CA PHE A 373 11.83 -7.91 -19.77
C PHE A 373 11.08 -9.24 -19.91
N ARG A 374 11.11 -9.80 -21.13
CA ARG A 374 10.84 -11.21 -21.39
C ARG A 374 12.13 -11.98 -21.08
N ASP A 375 12.09 -12.84 -20.08
CA ASP A 375 13.22 -13.72 -19.75
C ASP A 375 13.22 -14.92 -20.72
N ALA A 376 14.31 -15.12 -21.47
CA ALA A 376 14.43 -16.20 -22.43
C ALA A 376 14.56 -17.59 -21.78
N SER A 377 14.81 -17.66 -20.47
CA SER A 377 14.83 -18.89 -19.68
C SER A 377 13.47 -19.28 -19.10
N ALA A 378 12.45 -18.43 -19.23
CA ALA A 378 11.12 -18.60 -18.66
C ALA A 378 10.11 -19.23 -19.62
N PRO A 379 8.92 -19.66 -19.15
CA PRO A 379 7.83 -20.10 -20.03
C PRO A 379 7.40 -19.01 -21.02
N ARG A 380 6.88 -19.42 -22.18
CA ARG A 380 6.35 -18.50 -23.18
C ARG A 380 5.19 -17.68 -22.60
N GLY A 381 5.29 -16.35 -22.67
CA GLY A 381 4.30 -15.44 -22.09
C GLY A 381 4.59 -15.04 -20.63
N PHE A 382 5.77 -15.38 -20.10
CA PHE A 382 6.27 -14.85 -18.84
C PHE A 382 6.78 -13.40 -18.99
N HIS A 383 6.44 -12.55 -18.03
CA HIS A 383 6.80 -11.13 -17.99
C HIS A 383 7.13 -10.68 -16.56
N TRP A 384 8.32 -10.14 -16.32
CA TRP A 384 8.62 -9.45 -15.06
C TRP A 384 7.87 -8.12 -14.97
N ILE A 385 7.12 -7.88 -13.89
CA ILE A 385 6.52 -6.56 -13.59
C ILE A 385 7.40 -5.78 -12.61
N VAL A 386 7.96 -6.48 -11.63
CA VAL A 386 9.04 -6.00 -10.76
C VAL A 386 10.14 -7.07 -10.80
N PRO A 387 11.27 -6.83 -11.49
CA PRO A 387 12.34 -7.81 -11.64
C PRO A 387 12.78 -8.43 -10.30
N GLY A 388 12.83 -9.76 -10.26
CA GLY A 388 13.19 -10.51 -9.05
C GLY A 388 12.20 -10.43 -7.88
N LYS A 389 10.96 -9.95 -8.11
CA LYS A 389 9.91 -9.88 -7.07
C LYS A 389 8.51 -10.27 -7.54
N LEU A 390 8.09 -9.80 -8.72
CA LEU A 390 6.73 -10.01 -9.23
C LEU A 390 6.71 -10.17 -10.75
N ALA A 391 6.09 -11.24 -11.23
CA ALA A 391 5.89 -11.54 -12.64
C ALA A 391 4.41 -11.86 -12.97
N GLY A 392 4.09 -11.88 -14.26
CA GLY A 392 2.87 -12.47 -14.82
C GLY A 392 3.21 -13.61 -15.78
N CYS A 393 2.41 -14.66 -15.81
CA CYS A 393 2.56 -15.77 -16.77
C CYS A 393 1.21 -16.46 -17.11
N PRO A 394 1.16 -17.31 -18.15
CA PRO A 394 0.08 -18.27 -18.35
C PRO A 394 0.08 -19.36 -17.28
N ALA A 395 -1.01 -20.12 -17.17
CA ALA A 395 -1.04 -21.25 -16.23
C ALA A 395 -0.08 -22.36 -16.68
N PRO A 396 0.80 -22.84 -15.77
CA PRO A 396 1.58 -24.06 -15.98
C PRO A 396 0.66 -25.22 -16.39
N GLY A 397 1.08 -26.03 -17.36
CA GLY A 397 0.29 -27.18 -17.81
C GLY A 397 -0.68 -26.91 -18.96
N VAL A 398 -0.83 -25.65 -19.41
CA VAL A 398 -1.77 -25.30 -20.50
C VAL A 398 -1.16 -25.51 -21.90
N SER A 399 0.13 -25.22 -22.08
CA SER A 399 0.81 -25.31 -23.39
C SER A 399 1.89 -26.40 -23.45
N ALA A 400 2.36 -26.85 -22.30
CA ALA A 400 3.36 -27.89 -22.11
C ALA A 400 3.00 -28.71 -20.85
N PRO A 401 3.65 -29.84 -20.55
CA PRO A 401 3.46 -30.55 -19.28
C PRO A 401 3.73 -29.64 -18.08
N ILE A 402 2.93 -29.75 -17.02
CA ILE A 402 3.01 -28.84 -15.86
C ILE A 402 4.42 -28.79 -15.24
N ASP A 403 5.07 -29.94 -15.11
CA ASP A 403 6.44 -30.05 -14.58
C ASP A 403 7.47 -29.28 -15.43
N TYR A 404 7.27 -29.20 -16.75
CA TYR A 404 8.16 -28.45 -17.63
C TYR A 404 8.04 -26.94 -17.36
N ASP A 405 6.80 -26.41 -17.33
CA ASP A 405 6.55 -25.00 -17.06
C ASP A 405 7.01 -24.60 -15.65
N LEU A 406 6.76 -25.44 -14.64
CA LEU A 406 7.20 -25.20 -13.26
C LEU A 406 8.74 -25.21 -13.13
N ASN A 407 9.44 -26.12 -13.83
CA ASN A 407 10.91 -26.13 -13.82
C ASN A 407 11.52 -24.87 -14.46
N LEU A 408 10.89 -24.29 -15.49
CA LEU A 408 11.33 -23.01 -16.05
C LEU A 408 11.06 -21.85 -15.08
N LEU A 409 9.89 -21.82 -14.41
CA LEU A 409 9.58 -20.81 -13.40
C LEU A 409 10.57 -20.85 -12.21
N ALA A 410 10.92 -22.04 -11.72
CA ALA A 410 11.92 -22.22 -10.66
C ALA A 410 13.29 -21.65 -11.04
N ARG A 411 13.71 -21.78 -12.31
CA ARG A 411 14.99 -21.20 -12.82
C ARG A 411 15.01 -19.69 -12.82
N THR A 412 13.85 -19.03 -13.01
CA THR A 412 13.73 -17.57 -12.86
C THR A 412 13.67 -17.11 -11.39
N GLY A 413 13.67 -18.04 -10.44
CA GLY A 413 13.63 -17.77 -9.01
C GLY A 413 12.23 -17.60 -8.41
N ILE A 414 11.15 -17.88 -9.16
CA ILE A 414 9.78 -17.87 -8.58
C ILE A 414 9.69 -18.90 -7.45
N THR A 415 9.24 -18.46 -6.28
CA THR A 415 8.98 -19.31 -5.10
C THR A 415 7.48 -19.53 -4.88
N LYS A 416 6.64 -18.58 -5.31
CA LYS A 416 5.18 -18.65 -5.15
C LYS A 416 4.39 -18.26 -6.39
N LEU A 417 3.34 -19.05 -6.65
CA LEU A 417 2.34 -18.76 -7.68
C LEU A 417 1.06 -18.17 -7.08
N ILE A 418 0.44 -17.23 -7.78
CA ILE A 418 -0.90 -16.70 -7.47
C ILE A 418 -1.86 -17.25 -8.52
N THR A 419 -2.67 -18.22 -8.13
CA THR A 419 -3.57 -18.97 -9.03
C THR A 419 -4.94 -18.30 -9.08
N LEU A 420 -5.24 -17.66 -10.22
CA LEU A 420 -6.53 -16.96 -10.46
C LEU A 420 -7.56 -17.82 -11.21
N THR A 421 -7.19 -19.04 -11.61
CA THR A 421 -8.09 -19.99 -12.28
C THR A 421 -9.12 -20.57 -11.32
N GLU A 422 -10.26 -20.97 -11.87
CA GLU A 422 -11.39 -21.56 -11.15
C GLU A 422 -10.99 -22.88 -10.47
N THR A 423 -10.19 -23.69 -11.16
CA THR A 423 -9.47 -24.84 -10.59
C THR A 423 -8.10 -24.41 -10.09
N ASP A 424 -7.67 -24.99 -8.99
CA ASP A 424 -6.32 -24.83 -8.46
C ASP A 424 -5.28 -25.63 -9.28
N LEU A 425 -3.99 -25.39 -9.04
CA LEU A 425 -2.88 -26.18 -9.59
C LEU A 425 -2.68 -27.51 -8.84
N ASP A 426 -2.00 -28.45 -9.49
CA ASP A 426 -1.53 -29.69 -8.87
C ASP A 426 -0.50 -29.38 -7.77
N GLN A 427 -0.88 -29.67 -6.52
CA GLN A 427 -0.08 -29.44 -5.33
C GLN A 427 1.15 -30.36 -5.24
N GLU A 428 1.08 -31.58 -5.80
CA GLU A 428 2.24 -32.48 -5.86
C GLU A 428 3.27 -32.00 -6.90
N ALA A 429 2.81 -31.45 -8.03
CA ALA A 429 3.70 -30.81 -9.01
C ALA A 429 4.38 -29.56 -8.44
N LEU A 430 3.64 -28.71 -7.73
CA LEU A 430 4.19 -27.54 -7.02
C LEU A 430 5.27 -27.96 -6.01
N GLN A 431 4.98 -28.95 -5.17
CA GLN A 431 5.92 -29.45 -4.17
C GLN A 431 7.19 -30.02 -4.80
N ARG A 432 7.08 -30.80 -5.89
CA ARG A 432 8.24 -31.32 -6.63
C ARG A 432 9.10 -30.23 -7.26
N ALA A 433 8.51 -29.10 -7.62
CA ALA A 433 9.22 -27.92 -8.13
C ALA A 433 9.75 -26.98 -7.02
N GLY A 434 9.57 -27.31 -5.73
CA GLY A 434 9.98 -26.47 -4.60
C GLY A 434 9.15 -25.19 -4.45
N MET A 435 7.99 -25.11 -5.09
CA MET A 435 7.09 -23.96 -5.07
C MET A 435 5.84 -24.22 -4.22
N SER A 436 5.14 -23.15 -3.89
CA SER A 436 3.79 -23.20 -3.30
C SER A 436 2.90 -22.16 -3.97
N ASN A 437 1.60 -22.16 -3.72
CA ASN A 437 0.72 -21.17 -4.30
C ASN A 437 -0.26 -20.53 -3.30
N LEU A 438 -0.95 -19.49 -3.78
CA LEU A 438 -2.14 -18.92 -3.17
C LEU A 438 -3.25 -18.99 -4.22
N HIS A 439 -4.22 -19.89 -4.00
CA HIS A 439 -5.42 -19.98 -4.84
C HIS A 439 -6.40 -18.87 -4.48
N MET A 440 -6.82 -18.10 -5.48
CA MET A 440 -7.87 -17.10 -5.35
C MET A 440 -8.65 -16.98 -6.67
N PRO A 441 -9.67 -17.84 -6.88
CA PRO A 441 -10.34 -17.94 -8.17
C PRO A 441 -11.10 -16.66 -8.54
N ILE A 442 -11.01 -16.31 -9.82
CA ILE A 442 -11.81 -15.28 -10.49
C ILE A 442 -12.40 -15.96 -11.74
N PHE A 443 -13.69 -15.82 -12.03
CA PHE A 443 -14.29 -16.44 -13.22
C PHE A 443 -13.69 -15.91 -14.53
N ASP A 444 -13.64 -16.73 -15.57
CA ASP A 444 -13.02 -16.35 -16.84
C ASP A 444 -13.65 -15.11 -17.47
N ARG A 445 -12.80 -14.20 -17.94
CA ARG A 445 -13.14 -12.86 -18.51
C ARG A 445 -13.84 -11.88 -17.57
N GLU A 446 -14.20 -12.28 -16.36
CA GLU A 446 -14.70 -11.37 -15.32
C GLU A 446 -13.57 -10.58 -14.66
N ALA A 447 -13.98 -9.59 -13.86
CA ALA A 447 -13.11 -8.84 -12.97
C ALA A 447 -13.29 -9.35 -11.51
N PRO A 448 -12.24 -9.33 -10.68
CA PRO A 448 -12.40 -9.61 -9.25
C PRO A 448 -13.23 -8.53 -8.56
N SER A 449 -13.71 -8.81 -7.34
CA SER A 449 -14.25 -7.75 -6.49
C SER A 449 -13.14 -6.87 -5.91
N VAL A 450 -13.47 -5.62 -5.58
CA VAL A 450 -12.57 -4.68 -4.90
C VAL A 450 -12.03 -5.25 -3.58
N ALA A 451 -12.91 -5.88 -2.78
CA ALA A 451 -12.53 -6.48 -1.50
C ALA A 451 -11.60 -7.70 -1.67
N GLN A 452 -11.90 -8.57 -2.63
CA GLN A 452 -11.05 -9.73 -2.97
C GLN A 452 -9.67 -9.28 -3.44
N THR A 453 -9.62 -8.27 -4.31
CA THR A 453 -8.36 -7.71 -4.82
C THR A 453 -7.54 -7.07 -3.70
N HIS A 454 -8.16 -6.25 -2.84
CA HIS A 454 -7.48 -5.65 -1.71
C HIS A 454 -6.87 -6.72 -0.78
N MET A 455 -7.61 -7.78 -0.45
CA MET A 455 -7.09 -8.92 0.32
C MET A 455 -5.93 -9.63 -0.40
N LEU A 456 -6.02 -9.81 -1.72
CA LEU A 456 -4.98 -10.47 -2.51
C LEU A 456 -3.68 -9.67 -2.49
N LEU A 457 -3.73 -8.37 -2.81
CA LEU A 457 -2.54 -7.54 -2.89
C LEU A 457 -1.87 -7.38 -1.51
N VAL A 458 -2.65 -7.29 -0.42
CA VAL A 458 -2.11 -7.30 0.96
C VAL A 458 -1.35 -8.60 1.26
N ARG A 459 -1.84 -9.76 0.79
CA ARG A 459 -1.15 -11.05 0.95
C ARG A 459 0.11 -11.12 0.09
N MET A 460 0.03 -10.71 -1.17
CA MET A 460 1.19 -10.65 -2.09
C MET A 460 2.30 -9.76 -1.54
N GLN A 461 1.96 -8.59 -1.00
CA GLN A 461 2.90 -7.67 -0.37
C GLN A 461 3.64 -8.33 0.81
N ARG A 462 2.91 -8.94 1.74
CA ARG A 462 3.52 -9.65 2.88
C ARG A 462 4.41 -10.81 2.46
N MET A 463 4.09 -11.48 1.36
CA MET A 463 4.94 -12.54 0.80
C MET A 463 6.25 -11.95 0.24
N ILE A 464 6.18 -10.87 -0.55
CA ILE A 464 7.37 -10.18 -1.08
C ILE A 464 8.23 -9.57 0.05
N GLU A 465 7.61 -9.04 1.10
CA GLU A 465 8.30 -8.57 2.31
C GLU A 465 8.99 -9.71 3.09
N ALA A 466 8.43 -10.93 3.05
CA ALA A 466 9.06 -12.13 3.60
C ALA A 466 10.16 -12.72 2.68
N GLY A 467 10.43 -12.11 1.52
CA GLY A 467 11.45 -12.55 0.57
C GLY A 467 10.97 -13.52 -0.51
N GLU A 468 9.66 -13.74 -0.63
CA GLU A 468 9.07 -14.58 -1.70
C GLU A 468 9.10 -13.84 -3.05
N ILE A 469 9.30 -14.59 -4.13
CA ILE A 469 9.28 -14.09 -5.50
C ILE A 469 8.04 -14.66 -6.20
N LEU A 470 7.14 -13.77 -6.62
CA LEU A 470 5.78 -14.12 -7.02
C LEU A 470 5.60 -14.15 -8.54
N ALA A 471 4.80 -15.10 -9.04
CA ALA A 471 4.23 -15.02 -10.38
C ALA A 471 2.70 -15.14 -10.34
N VAL A 472 1.99 -14.22 -10.99
CA VAL A 472 0.53 -14.20 -11.09
C VAL A 472 0.09 -14.86 -12.39
N HIS A 473 -0.85 -15.80 -12.31
CA HIS A 473 -1.36 -16.48 -13.51
C HIS A 473 -2.87 -16.67 -13.51
N CYS A 474 -3.41 -16.70 -14.72
CA CYS A 474 -4.73 -17.22 -15.06
C CYS A 474 -4.54 -18.23 -16.20
N LYS A 475 -5.58 -18.60 -16.96
CA LYS A 475 -5.43 -19.56 -18.06
C LYS A 475 -4.38 -19.15 -19.11
N ALA A 476 -4.58 -17.99 -19.74
CA ALA A 476 -3.68 -17.48 -20.79
C ALA A 476 -2.64 -16.46 -20.31
N GLY A 477 -2.72 -16.02 -19.04
CA GLY A 477 -1.83 -14.99 -18.48
C GLY A 477 -2.18 -13.56 -18.86
N LEU A 478 -3.35 -13.31 -19.46
CA LEU A 478 -3.69 -12.02 -20.11
C LEU A 478 -4.77 -11.21 -19.37
N GLY A 479 -6.04 -11.61 -19.38
CA GLY A 479 -7.13 -10.84 -18.75
C GLY A 479 -7.00 -10.70 -17.23
N ARG A 480 -7.36 -11.76 -16.49
CA ARG A 480 -7.32 -11.79 -15.01
C ARG A 480 -5.93 -11.46 -14.44
N THR A 481 -4.86 -12.02 -15.04
CA THR A 481 -3.46 -11.71 -14.67
C THR A 481 -3.15 -10.23 -14.84
N GLY A 482 -3.39 -9.65 -16.03
CA GLY A 482 -3.17 -8.21 -16.27
C GLY A 482 -4.00 -7.33 -15.33
N THR A 483 -5.21 -7.76 -14.98
CA THR A 483 -6.08 -7.04 -14.03
C THR A 483 -5.47 -6.99 -12.62
N ILE A 484 -4.97 -8.11 -12.09
CA ILE A 484 -4.32 -8.14 -10.77
C ILE A 484 -2.96 -7.41 -10.79
N LEU A 485 -2.19 -7.52 -11.87
CA LEU A 485 -0.92 -6.80 -12.01
C LEU A 485 -1.13 -5.29 -12.16
N ALA A 486 -2.18 -4.84 -12.85
CA ALA A 486 -2.57 -3.43 -12.90
C ALA A 486 -3.03 -2.95 -11.52
N ALA A 487 -3.87 -3.71 -10.80
CA ALA A 487 -4.28 -3.37 -9.44
C ALA A 487 -3.07 -3.26 -8.48
N TRP A 488 -2.05 -4.13 -8.64
CA TRP A 488 -0.77 -4.00 -7.94
C TRP A 488 -0.03 -2.70 -8.32
N MET A 489 0.03 -2.36 -9.61
CA MET A 489 0.65 -1.11 -10.09
C MET A 489 -0.07 0.15 -9.61
N ILE A 490 -1.40 0.10 -9.42
CA ILE A 490 -2.16 1.18 -8.78
C ILE A 490 -1.77 1.29 -7.29
N ARG A 491 -1.86 0.18 -6.54
CA ARG A 491 -1.67 0.17 -5.09
C ARG A 491 -0.21 0.42 -4.66
N GLU A 492 0.71 -0.37 -5.20
CA GLU A 492 2.15 -0.39 -4.83
C GLU A 492 3.04 0.38 -5.82
N GLY A 493 2.54 0.70 -7.02
CA GLY A 493 3.29 1.45 -8.02
C GLY A 493 2.99 2.95 -8.03
N GLY A 494 1.88 3.39 -7.44
CA GLY A 494 1.48 4.80 -7.43
C GLY A 494 0.87 5.29 -8.74
N LEU A 495 0.47 4.40 -9.65
CA LEU A 495 -0.05 4.75 -10.97
C LEU A 495 -1.58 4.87 -10.96
N SER A 496 -2.13 5.67 -11.90
CA SER A 496 -3.57 5.63 -12.15
C SER A 496 -3.96 4.31 -12.84
N ALA A 497 -5.27 4.01 -12.90
CA ALA A 497 -5.76 2.87 -13.65
C ALA A 497 -5.36 2.96 -15.12
N GLU A 498 -5.51 4.12 -15.75
CA GLU A 498 -5.12 4.39 -17.15
C GLU A 498 -3.63 4.15 -17.38
N SER A 499 -2.75 4.76 -16.56
CA SER A 499 -1.30 4.57 -16.65
C SER A 499 -0.89 3.12 -16.43
N SER A 500 -1.57 2.40 -15.53
CA SER A 500 -1.30 0.98 -15.26
C SER A 500 -1.69 0.09 -16.45
N MET A 501 -2.88 0.33 -17.04
CA MET A 501 -3.35 -0.39 -18.21
C MET A 501 -2.46 -0.13 -19.43
N GLU A 502 -2.10 1.13 -19.69
CA GLU A 502 -1.21 1.48 -20.80
C GLU A 502 0.17 0.83 -20.63
N ARG A 503 0.77 0.94 -19.44
CA ARG A 503 2.08 0.39 -19.17
C ARG A 503 2.12 -1.13 -19.28
N LEU A 504 1.07 -1.85 -18.87
CA LEU A 504 0.96 -3.28 -19.14
C LEU A 504 0.79 -3.58 -20.64
N ARG A 505 -0.06 -2.84 -21.36
CA ARG A 505 -0.29 -3.05 -22.80
C ARG A 505 0.93 -2.77 -23.68
N ARG A 506 1.89 -1.95 -23.20
CA ARG A 506 3.23 -1.79 -23.80
C ARG A 506 4.09 -3.07 -23.68
N ILE A 507 3.90 -3.89 -22.64
CA ILE A 507 4.60 -5.17 -22.40
C ILE A 507 4.00 -6.29 -23.26
N GLU A 508 2.68 -6.43 -23.19
CA GLU A 508 1.89 -7.41 -23.92
C GLU A 508 0.51 -6.81 -24.20
N ARG A 509 0.21 -6.60 -25.49
CA ARG A 509 -1.00 -5.90 -25.95
C ARG A 509 -2.28 -6.63 -25.52
N GLY A 510 -2.18 -7.93 -25.24
CA GLY A 510 -3.29 -8.74 -24.75
C GLY A 510 -3.67 -8.54 -23.27
N PHE A 511 -2.91 -7.79 -22.46
CA PHE A 511 -3.27 -7.57 -21.04
C PHE A 511 -4.56 -6.75 -20.89
N ILE A 512 -5.41 -7.17 -19.94
CA ILE A 512 -6.76 -6.64 -19.65
C ILE A 512 -7.68 -6.79 -20.88
N GLN A 513 -8.61 -7.75 -20.84
CA GLN A 513 -9.28 -8.27 -22.05
C GLN A 513 -10.78 -7.96 -22.13
N SER A 514 -11.35 -7.27 -21.14
CA SER A 514 -12.77 -6.92 -21.10
C SER A 514 -12.98 -5.54 -20.48
N GLU A 515 -14.02 -4.85 -20.94
CA GLU A 515 -14.48 -3.55 -20.40
C GLU A 515 -14.78 -3.63 -18.90
N SER A 516 -15.27 -4.79 -18.41
CA SER A 516 -15.48 -5.02 -16.98
C SER A 516 -14.18 -5.03 -16.17
N GLN A 517 -13.06 -5.47 -16.75
CA GLN A 517 -11.74 -5.42 -16.10
C GLN A 517 -11.15 -4.00 -16.12
N GLU A 518 -11.34 -3.23 -17.20
CA GLU A 518 -10.93 -1.82 -17.26
C GLU A 518 -11.71 -0.98 -16.25
N LYS A 519 -13.05 -1.11 -16.26
CA LYS A 519 -13.94 -0.43 -15.33
C LYS A 519 -13.61 -0.78 -13.87
N PHE A 520 -13.35 -2.05 -13.59
CA PHE A 520 -12.92 -2.50 -12.27
C PHE A 520 -11.63 -1.78 -11.81
N LEU A 521 -10.66 -1.54 -12.69
CA LEU A 521 -9.42 -0.85 -12.29
C LEU A 521 -9.67 0.61 -11.90
N HIS A 522 -10.58 1.31 -12.59
CA HIS A 522 -11.02 2.65 -12.18
C HIS A 522 -11.85 2.62 -10.88
N GLU A 523 -12.73 1.63 -10.70
CA GLU A 523 -13.45 1.41 -9.44
C GLU A 523 -12.47 1.12 -8.28
N TYR A 524 -11.40 0.38 -8.53
CA TYR A 524 -10.35 0.04 -7.56
C TYR A 524 -9.46 1.23 -7.20
N GLU A 525 -9.03 2.03 -8.18
CA GLU A 525 -8.33 3.31 -7.96
C GLU A 525 -9.19 4.27 -7.12
N SER A 526 -10.50 4.36 -7.43
CA SER A 526 -11.46 5.18 -6.69
C SER A 526 -11.65 4.67 -5.25
N ASP A 527 -11.79 3.36 -5.04
CA ASP A 527 -11.87 2.76 -3.70
C ASP A 527 -10.61 3.01 -2.88
N LEU A 528 -9.41 2.75 -3.43
CA LEU A 528 -8.14 3.05 -2.77
C LEU A 528 -8.05 4.54 -2.40
N THR A 529 -8.30 5.43 -3.36
CA THR A 529 -8.29 6.89 -3.12
C THR A 529 -9.30 7.28 -2.04
N SER A 530 -10.48 6.65 -2.00
CA SER A 530 -11.51 6.93 -1.00
C SER A 530 -11.15 6.46 0.41
N ARG A 531 -10.31 5.41 0.56
CA ARG A 531 -9.79 4.94 1.85
C ARG A 531 -8.57 5.73 2.33
N LEU A 532 -7.86 6.36 1.40
CA LEU A 532 -6.72 7.24 1.66
C LEU A 532 -7.18 8.68 2.01
N LEU A 533 -8.40 9.05 1.62
CA LEU A 533 -9.07 10.31 1.95
C LEU A 533 -9.74 10.29 3.34
#